data_AF-A0A5B7GZ09-F1
#
_entry.id   AF-A0A5B7GZ09-F1
#
_cell.length_a   1.000
_cell.length_b   1.000
_cell.length_c   1.000
_cell.angle_alpha   90.00
_cell.angle_beta   90.00
_cell.angle_gamma   90.00
#
_symmetry.space_group_name_H-M   'P 1'
#
loop_
_entity.id
_entity.type
_entity.pdbx_description
1 polymer ?
#
loop_
_entity_poly.entity_id
_entity_poly.type
_entity_poly.pdbx_seq_one_letter_code
_entity_poly.pdbx_strand_id
1 'polypeptide(L)' 'MEHILFLYPFAEISILGDYNVHHQLWLSSPLTDHPGELTFNFAILHDLQQLVQHPTRILDRLGDTLNIPDLPHL' A
#
# COMPACT_ATOMS: atom_id res chain seq x y z
N MET A 1 6.64 13.82 4.86
CA MET A 1 6.53 13.78 3.38
C MET A 1 6.62 15.18 2.79
N GLU A 2 5.90 16.12 3.41
CA GLU A 2 5.83 17.55 3.09
C GLU A 2 7.20 18.24 2.86
N HIS A 3 8.22 17.89 3.65
CA HIS A 3 9.57 18.42 3.48
C HIS A 3 10.24 18.02 2.16
N ILE A 4 10.00 16.80 1.66
CA ILE A 4 10.58 16.34 0.38
C ILE A 4 9.82 16.98 -0.78
N LEU A 5 8.49 17.08 -0.68
CA LEU A 5 7.65 17.74 -1.68
C LEU A 5 7.96 19.23 -1.81
N PHE A 6 8.32 19.92 -0.72
CA PHE A 6 8.77 21.30 -0.75
C PHE A 6 10.07 21.49 -1.54
N LEU A 7 11.02 20.55 -1.39
CA LEU A 7 12.31 20.60 -2.08
C LEU A 7 12.20 20.23 -3.57
N TYR A 8 11.23 19.39 -3.93
CA TYR A 8 10.99 18.93 -5.29
C TYR A 8 9.48 18.97 -5.62
N PRO A 9 8.93 20.16 -5.94
CA PRO A 9 7.48 20.34 -6.11
C PRO A 9 6.86 19.60 -7.30
N PHE A 10 7.69 18.99 -8.15
CA PHE A 10 7.26 18.22 -9.33
C PHE A 10 7.78 16.78 -9.32
N ALA A 11 8.37 16.32 -8.21
CA ALA A 11 8.82 14.94 -8.12
C ALA A 11 7.63 14.01 -7.90
N GLU A 12 7.57 12.95 -8.70
CA GLU A 12 6.71 11.80 -8.46
C GLU A 12 7.43 10.85 -7.50
N ILE A 13 6.77 10.45 -6.41
CA ILE A 13 7.38 9.60 -5.38
C ILE A 13 6.62 8.28 -5.36
N SER A 14 7.36 7.17 -5.28
CA SER A 14 6.78 5.84 -5.11
C SER A 14 7.39 5.18 -3.90
N ILE A 15 6.55 4.64 -3.00
CA ILE A 15 7.01 3.95 -1.79
C ILE A 15 6.75 2.47 -1.96
N LEU A 16 7.81 1.70 -2.18
CA LEU A 16 7.74 0.26 -2.42
C LEU A 16 8.30 -0.52 -1.23
N GLY A 17 7.53 -1.51 -0.76
CA GLY A 17 7.96 -2.45 0.27
C GLY A 17 6.91 -3.55 0.47
N ASP A 18 7.32 -4.65 1.09
CA ASP A 18 6.37 -5.61 1.65
C ASP A 18 5.98 -5.11 3.05
N TYR A 19 4.83 -4.45 3.14
CA TYR A 19 4.32 -3.94 4.41
C TYR A 19 3.71 -5.05 5.27
N ASN A 20 3.42 -6.22 4.68
CA ASN A 20 2.74 -7.34 5.32
C ASN A 20 1.51 -6.89 6.13
N VAL A 21 0.71 -5.98 5.55
CA VAL A 21 -0.52 -5.49 6.15
C VAL A 21 -1.73 -6.03 5.38
N HIS A 22 -2.90 -5.96 6.00
CA HIS A 22 -4.12 -6.48 5.44
C HIS A 22 -5.19 -5.39 5.46
N HIS A 23 -5.73 -5.02 4.30
CA HIS A 23 -6.83 -4.07 4.21
C HIS A 23 -7.81 -4.48 3.11
N GLN A 24 -9.09 -4.64 3.44
CA GLN A 24 -10.10 -5.17 2.52
C GLN A 24 -10.28 -4.31 1.28
N LEU A 25 -10.47 -3.00 1.46
CA LEU A 25 -10.74 -2.08 0.34
C LEU A 25 -9.49 -1.77 -0.48
N TRP A 26 -8.33 -1.79 0.17
CA TRP A 26 -7.09 -1.31 -0.42
C TRP A 26 -6.32 -2.45 -1.08
N LEU A 27 -6.22 -3.61 -0.44
CA LEU A 27 -5.41 -4.73 -0.92
C LEU A 27 -6.23 -5.91 -1.41
N SER A 28 -7.55 -5.78 -1.42
CA SER A 28 -8.47 -6.90 -1.65
C SER A 28 -8.22 -8.07 -0.69
N SER A 29 -7.73 -7.78 0.51
CA SER A 29 -7.53 -8.78 1.57
C SER A 29 -8.88 -9.23 2.12
N PRO A 30 -9.04 -10.48 2.58
CA PRO A 30 -10.27 -10.92 3.25
C PRO A 30 -10.50 -10.25 4.61
N LEU A 31 -9.45 -9.69 5.23
CA LEU A 31 -9.49 -9.03 6.53
C LEU A 31 -8.81 -7.66 6.45
N THR A 32 -9.25 -6.74 7.31
CA THR A 32 -8.50 -5.53 7.66
C THR A 32 -7.86 -5.72 9.02
N ASP A 33 -6.53 -5.62 9.09
CA ASP A 33 -5.79 -5.59 10.36
C ASP A 33 -5.46 -4.14 10.76
N HIS A 34 -5.03 -3.95 12.00
CA HIS A 34 -4.74 -2.61 12.53
C HIS A 34 -3.61 -1.90 11.74
N PRO A 35 -2.49 -2.56 11.39
CA PRO A 35 -1.50 -1.99 10.49
C PRO A 35 -2.07 -1.58 9.12
N GLY A 36 -2.97 -2.38 8.55
CA GLY A 36 -3.61 -2.09 7.27
C GLY A 36 -4.52 -0.88 7.33
N GLU A 37 -5.27 -0.69 8.43
CA GLU A 37 -6.07 0.51 8.65
C GLU A 37 -5.19 1.76 8.77
N LEU A 38 -4.08 1.68 9.51
CA LEU A 38 -3.13 2.80 9.64
C LEU A 38 -2.49 3.15 8.29
N THR A 39 -2.09 2.14 7.52
CA THR A 39 -1.42 2.35 6.22
C THR A 39 -2.40 2.91 5.19
N PHE A 40 -3.66 2.46 5.21
CA PHE A 40 -4.73 3.02 4.37
C PHE A 40 -5.06 4.48 4.74
N ASN A 41 -5.15 4.82 6.02
CA ASN A 41 -5.36 6.19 6.46
C ASN A 41 -4.20 7.11 6.09
N PHE A 42 -2.95 6.62 6.21
CA PHE A 42 -1.77 7.34 5.73
C PHE A 42 -1.83 7.58 4.23
N ALA A 43 -2.28 6.59 3.46
CA ALA A 43 -2.48 6.72 2.02
C ALA A 43 -3.49 7.82 1.70
N ILE A 44 -4.67 7.80 2.30
CA ILE A 44 -5.69 8.84 2.08
C ILE A 44 -5.18 10.24 2.47
N LEU A 45 -4.51 10.37 3.63
CA LEU A 45 -4.04 11.66 4.14
C LEU A 45 -3.01 12.32 3.22
N HIS A 46 -2.28 11.53 2.45
CA HIS A 46 -1.25 12.00 1.55
C HIS A 46 -1.64 11.86 0.07
N ASP A 47 -2.93 11.65 -0.22
CA ASP A 47 -3.48 11.49 -1.57
C ASP A 47 -2.83 10.32 -2.35
N LEU A 48 -2.42 9.29 -1.62
CA LEU A 48 -1.73 8.13 -2.17
C LEU A 48 -2.70 7.16 -2.85
N GLN A 49 -2.33 6.65 -4.02
CA GLN A 49 -3.13 5.67 -4.77
C GLN A 49 -2.42 4.33 -4.89
N GLN A 50 -3.06 3.27 -5.39
CA GLN A 50 -2.29 2.04 -5.64
C GLN A 50 -1.58 2.03 -6.99
N LEU A 51 -0.27 1.76 -7.01
CA LEU A 51 0.47 1.62 -8.27
C LEU A 51 0.20 0.27 -8.96
N VAL A 52 -0.12 -0.79 -8.22
CA VAL A 52 -0.45 -2.10 -8.79
C VAL A 52 -1.81 -2.57 -8.28
N GLN A 53 -2.69 -2.96 -9.21
CA GLN A 53 -4.05 -3.41 -8.90
C GLN A 53 -4.17 -4.93 -8.72
N HIS A 54 -3.07 -5.69 -8.88
CA HIS A 54 -3.09 -7.16 -8.90
C HIS A 54 -2.10 -7.76 -7.89
N PRO A 55 -2.46 -8.86 -7.20
CA PRO A 55 -1.55 -9.67 -6.38
C PRO A 55 -0.25 -9.99 -7.11
N THR A 56 0.86 -9.48 -6.59
CA THR A 56 2.22 -9.84 -7.04
C THR A 56 2.91 -10.75 -6.00
N ARG A 57 2.23 -11.08 -4.88
CA ARG A 57 2.80 -11.95 -3.84
C ARG A 57 2.87 -13.39 -4.36
N ILE A 58 4.08 -13.94 -4.41
CA ILE A 58 4.30 -15.39 -4.49
C ILE A 58 3.87 -15.93 -3.13
N LEU A 59 2.96 -16.92 -3.12
CA LEU A 59 2.43 -17.50 -1.89
C LEU A 59 3.58 -18.07 -1.04
N ASP A 60 3.92 -17.43 0.08
CA ASP A 60 5.00 -17.92 0.95
C ASP A 60 4.61 -19.19 1.71
N ARG A 61 3.30 -19.47 1.83
CA ARG A 61 2.74 -20.60 2.56
C ARG A 61 1.56 -21.21 1.80
N LEU A 62 1.54 -22.54 1.71
CA LEU A 62 0.45 -23.30 1.09
C LEU A 62 -0.85 -23.08 1.88
N GLY A 63 -1.77 -22.28 1.33
CA GLY A 63 -3.11 -22.04 1.91
C GLY A 63 -3.51 -20.57 2.05
N ASP A 64 -2.60 -19.62 1.81
CA ASP A 64 -2.95 -18.20 1.81
C ASP A 64 -3.72 -17.82 0.53
N THR A 65 -4.65 -16.86 0.65
CA THR A 65 -5.35 -16.27 -0.50
C THR A 65 -4.46 -15.21 -1.15
N LEU A 66 -4.43 -15.14 -2.49
CA LEU A 66 -3.69 -14.12 -3.24
C LEU A 66 -4.18 -12.71 -2.86
N ASN A 67 -3.38 -11.96 -2.10
CA ASN A 67 -3.66 -10.56 -1.75
C ASN A 67 -2.77 -9.61 -2.58
N ILE A 68 -3.30 -8.43 -2.94
CA ILE A 68 -2.59 -7.39 -3.72
C ILE A 68 -1.39 -6.88 -2.90
N PRO A 69 -0.18 -6.66 -3.48
CA PRO A 69 0.91 -6.06 -2.72
C PRO A 69 0.56 -4.60 -2.44
N ASP A 70 0.84 -4.18 -1.22
CA ASP A 70 0.74 -2.82 -0.73
C ASP A 70 1.62 -1.86 -1.55
N LEU A 71 1.09 -1.30 -2.62
CA LEU A 71 1.78 -0.27 -3.40
C LEU A 71 1.09 1.08 -3.28
N PRO A 72 1.33 1.89 -2.24
CA PRO A 72 0.99 3.31 -2.29
C PRO A 72 1.88 4.08 -3.30
N HIS A 73 1.24 4.83 -4.19
CA HIS A 73 1.70 5.89 -5.10
C HIS A 73 1.51 7.22 -4.40
N LEU A 74 2.39 8.20 -4.57
CA LEU A 74 2.46 9.47 -3.83
C LEU A 74 2.50 10.66 -4.78
#